data_AF-A0A6P3HP44-F1
#
_entry.id   AF-A0A6P3HP44-F1
#
_cell.length_a   1.000
_cell.length_b   1.000
_cell.length_c   1.000
_cell.angle_alpha   90.00
_cell.angle_beta   90.00
_cell.angle_gamma   90.00
#
_symmetry.space_group_name_H-M   'P 1'
#
loop_
_entity.id
_entity.type
_entity.pdbx_description
1 polymer ?
#
loop_
_entity_poly.entity_id
_entity_poly.type
_entity_poly.pdbx_seq_one_letter_code
_entity_poly.pdbx_strand_id
1 'polypeptide(L)'
;MQAASSPVVIVTQPGVGSGPAPQNSNWQTGLCDCFSDCGVCLCGTFCFTCLACQVASDMNECCLCGTSVAMRTLYRTRYGIPGSICDDYMVTHCCTLCSLCQIKRDINRRRANRTF
;
A
#
# COMPACT_ATOMS: atom_id res chain seq x y z
N MET A 1 0.93 -9.61 57.16
CA MET A 1 1.80 -10.42 56.29
C MET A 1 1.00 -10.72 55.03
N GLN A 2 1.27 -10.03 53.92
CA GLN A 2 0.53 -10.21 52.67
C GLN A 2 1.48 -10.86 51.66
N ALA A 3 1.13 -12.06 51.21
CA ALA A 3 1.96 -12.88 50.33
C ALA A 3 2.02 -12.25 48.93
N ALA A 4 3.23 -12.04 48.41
CA ALA A 4 3.44 -11.56 47.05
C ALA A 4 3.21 -12.69 46.04
N SER A 5 2.29 -12.50 45.10
CA SER A 5 2.10 -13.39 43.94
C SER A 5 3.24 -13.18 42.93
N SER A 6 3.91 -14.26 42.53
CA SER A 6 4.95 -14.21 41.49
C SER A 6 4.32 -14.04 40.10
N PRO A 7 4.97 -13.30 39.17
CA PRO A 7 4.45 -13.10 37.82
C PRO A 7 4.63 -14.35 36.95
N VAL A 8 3.58 -14.75 36.25
CA VAL A 8 3.61 -15.83 35.24
C VAL A 8 4.33 -15.29 33.99
N VAL A 9 5.48 -15.87 33.66
CA VAL A 9 6.23 -15.54 32.44
C VAL A 9 5.86 -16.54 31.35
N ILE A 10 5.31 -16.04 30.23
CA ILE A 10 5.00 -16.84 29.05
C ILE A 10 6.30 -17.05 28.27
N VAL A 11 6.88 -18.26 28.34
CA VAL A 11 8.21 -18.57 27.78
C VAL A 11 8.17 -18.94 26.28
N THR A 12 7.00 -19.28 25.74
CA THR A 12 6.89 -19.75 24.35
C THR A 12 5.74 -19.05 23.63
N GLN A 13 6.06 -18.09 22.75
CA GLN A 13 5.11 -17.59 21.76
C GLN A 13 5.09 -18.58 20.58
N PRO A 14 3.92 -18.96 20.05
CA PRO A 14 3.85 -19.76 18.84
C PRO A 14 4.61 -19.03 17.73
N GLY A 15 5.65 -19.67 17.21
CA GLY A 15 6.57 -19.09 16.24
C GLY A 15 5.82 -18.55 15.02
N VAL A 16 6.18 -17.33 14.63
CA VAL A 16 5.81 -16.72 13.35
C VAL A 16 6.43 -17.56 12.24
N GLY A 17 5.75 -18.63 11.82
CA GLY A 17 6.41 -19.62 10.95
C GLY A 17 5.50 -20.65 10.32
N SER A 18 4.24 -20.31 9.99
CA SER A 18 3.39 -21.15 9.12
C SER A 18 2.18 -20.37 8.59
N GLY A 19 2.41 -19.17 8.06
CA GLY A 19 1.45 -18.52 7.16
C GLY A 19 1.63 -19.07 5.73
N PRO A 20 0.59 -19.00 4.88
CA PRO A 20 0.72 -19.38 3.46
C PRO A 20 1.91 -18.63 2.83
N ALA A 21 2.58 -19.28 1.87
CA ALA A 21 3.76 -18.79 1.16
C ALA A 21 3.66 -17.29 0.85
N PRO A 22 4.79 -16.53 0.92
CA PRO A 22 4.76 -15.09 0.67
C PRO A 22 4.10 -14.84 -0.68
N GLN A 23 2.88 -14.32 -0.63
CA GLN A 23 2.27 -13.61 -1.75
C GLN A 23 3.37 -12.64 -2.20
N ASN A 24 3.68 -12.57 -3.49
CA ASN A 24 4.76 -11.69 -3.95
C ASN A 24 4.40 -10.25 -3.51
N SER A 25 4.97 -9.82 -2.38
CA SER A 25 4.55 -8.61 -1.69
C SER A 25 5.08 -7.37 -2.40
N ASN A 26 5.81 -7.55 -3.50
CA ASN A 26 6.33 -6.44 -4.27
C ASN A 26 5.22 -5.75 -5.09
N TRP A 27 5.50 -4.53 -5.51
CA TRP A 27 4.72 -3.86 -6.53
C TRP A 27 4.71 -4.70 -7.82
N GLN A 28 3.56 -4.83 -8.47
CA GLN A 28 3.43 -5.55 -9.73
C GLN A 28 3.86 -4.70 -10.95
N THR A 29 4.04 -3.39 -10.75
CA THR A 29 4.54 -2.45 -11.77
C THR A 29 5.58 -1.50 -11.19
N GLY A 30 6.49 -1.04 -12.06
CA GLY A 30 7.43 0.02 -11.72
C GLY A 30 6.72 1.37 -11.50
N LEU A 31 7.43 2.31 -10.87
CA LEU A 31 6.90 3.64 -10.58
C LEU A 31 6.57 4.41 -11.88
N CYS A 32 7.53 4.46 -12.81
CA CYS A 32 7.41 5.13 -14.10
C CYS A 32 6.92 4.22 -15.23
N ASP A 33 6.19 3.16 -14.90
CA ASP A 33 5.62 2.21 -15.88
C ASP A 33 4.37 2.77 -16.58
N CYS A 34 4.50 4.01 -17.08
CA CYS A 34 3.43 4.81 -17.65
C CYS A 34 2.84 4.22 -18.94
N PHE A 35 3.64 3.40 -19.65
CA PHE A 35 3.24 2.74 -20.90
C PHE A 35 2.49 1.42 -20.69
N SER A 36 2.57 0.81 -19.50
CA SER A 36 1.84 -0.42 -19.19
C SER A 36 0.33 -0.21 -19.00
N ASP A 37 -0.09 0.99 -18.61
CA ASP A 37 -1.50 1.40 -18.56
C ASP A 37 -1.63 2.87 -19.00
N CYS A 38 -1.57 3.11 -20.31
CA CYS A 38 -1.71 4.45 -20.89
C CYS A 38 -3.00 5.16 -20.43
N GLY A 39 -4.10 4.43 -20.24
CA GLY A 39 -5.36 5.01 -19.75
C GLY A 39 -5.25 5.60 -18.34
N VAL A 40 -4.56 4.92 -17.43
CA VAL A 40 -4.31 5.42 -16.06
C VAL A 40 -3.34 6.59 -16.10
N CYS A 41 -2.30 6.51 -16.93
CA CYS A 41 -1.34 7.60 -17.09
C CYS A 41 -2.00 8.87 -17.65
N LEU A 42 -2.81 8.74 -18.72
CA LEU A 42 -3.56 9.84 -19.33
C LEU A 42 -4.60 10.40 -18.35
N CYS A 43 -5.33 9.55 -17.62
CA CYS A 43 -6.25 10.02 -16.58
C CYS A 43 -5.52 10.80 -15.49
N GLY A 44 -4.35 10.36 -15.07
CA GLY A 44 -3.51 11.09 -14.12
C GLY A 44 -3.02 12.43 -14.67
N THR A 45 -2.60 12.51 -15.94
CA THR A 45 -2.12 13.77 -16.54
C THR A 45 -3.23 14.78 -16.82
N PHE A 46 -4.42 14.30 -17.20
CA PHE A 46 -5.54 15.16 -17.61
C PHE A 46 -6.59 15.41 -16.50
N CYS A 47 -6.77 14.47 -15.54
CA CYS A 47 -7.59 14.67 -14.35
C CYS A 47 -6.98 13.99 -13.11
N PHE A 48 -5.88 14.55 -12.61
CA PHE A 48 -5.17 14.06 -11.43
C PHE A 48 -6.09 13.88 -10.19
N THR A 49 -6.97 14.85 -9.92
CA THR A 49 -7.90 14.80 -8.78
C THR A 49 -8.92 13.67 -8.92
N CYS A 50 -9.43 13.40 -10.14
CA CYS A 50 -10.33 12.28 -10.38
C CYS A 50 -9.64 10.95 -10.06
N LEU A 51 -8.39 10.79 -10.52
CA LEU A 51 -7.59 9.60 -10.26
C LEU A 51 -7.35 9.43 -8.75
N ALA A 52 -7.07 10.52 -8.03
CA ALA A 52 -6.90 10.50 -6.58
C ALA A 52 -8.18 10.06 -5.87
N CYS A 53 -9.34 10.59 -6.27
CA CYS A 53 -10.63 10.14 -5.74
C CYS A 53 -10.87 8.65 -5.99
N GLN A 54 -10.55 8.15 -7.19
CA GLN A 54 -10.73 6.74 -7.50
C GLN A 54 -9.86 5.85 -6.64
N VAL A 55 -8.58 6.20 -6.47
CA VAL A 55 -7.64 5.46 -5.61
C VAL A 55 -8.10 5.48 -4.15
N ALA A 56 -8.53 6.63 -3.64
CA ALA A 56 -9.07 6.73 -2.30
C ALA A 56 -10.35 5.89 -2.13
N SER A 57 -11.30 6.00 -3.06
CA SER A 57 -12.54 5.22 -3.06
C SER A 57 -12.27 3.72 -3.13
N ASP A 58 -11.28 3.28 -3.92
CA ASP A 58 -10.88 1.88 -4.02
C ASP A 58 -10.30 1.34 -2.70
N MET A 59 -9.76 2.22 -1.85
CA MET A 59 -9.27 1.92 -0.51
C MET A 59 -10.27 2.27 0.60
N ASN A 60 -11.49 2.68 0.24
CA ASN A 60 -12.55 3.10 1.17
C ASN A 60 -12.16 4.31 2.04
N GLU A 61 -11.44 5.26 1.44
CA GLU A 61 -10.97 6.50 2.07
C GLU A 61 -11.56 7.75 1.37
N CYS A 62 -11.46 8.90 2.03
CA CYS A 62 -11.93 10.17 1.48
C CYS A 62 -11.11 10.61 0.26
N CYS A 63 -11.76 11.19 -0.77
CA CYS A 63 -11.08 11.60 -2.00
C CYS A 63 -9.85 12.49 -1.76
N LEU A 64 -9.92 13.43 -0.82
CA LEU A 64 -8.80 14.35 -0.53
C LEU A 64 -7.54 13.62 -0.02
N CYS A 65 -7.69 12.41 0.51
CA CYS A 65 -6.57 11.63 1.02
C CYS A 65 -5.77 10.98 -0.11
N GLY A 66 -6.35 10.79 -1.30
CA GLY A 66 -5.81 9.94 -2.37
C GLY A 66 -4.35 10.22 -2.78
N THR A 67 -3.89 11.46 -2.70
CA THR A 67 -2.53 11.89 -3.07
C THR A 67 -1.54 11.90 -1.91
N SER A 68 -2.00 11.64 -0.69
CA SER A 68 -1.17 11.75 0.51
C SER A 68 -0.17 10.60 0.62
N VAL A 69 0.96 10.88 1.28
CA VAL A 69 1.94 9.85 1.67
C VAL A 69 1.27 8.74 2.49
N ALA A 70 0.29 9.10 3.31
CA ALA A 70 -0.48 8.16 4.11
C ALA A 70 -1.17 7.10 3.26
N MET A 71 -1.71 7.44 2.08
CA MET A 71 -2.33 6.44 1.20
C MET A 71 -1.31 5.44 0.65
N ARG A 72 -0.11 5.91 0.30
CA ARG A 72 0.95 5.03 -0.20
C ARG A 72 1.44 4.09 0.91
N THR A 73 1.65 4.62 2.12
CA THR A 73 2.04 3.81 3.28
C THR A 73 0.95 2.82 3.65
N LEU A 74 -0.32 3.24 3.69
CA LEU A 74 -1.48 2.37 3.95
C LEU A 74 -1.56 1.22 2.93
N TYR A 75 -1.39 1.53 1.64
CA TYR A 75 -1.42 0.52 0.59
C TYR A 75 -0.30 -0.52 0.79
N ARG A 76 0.92 -0.05 1.09
CA ARG A 76 2.09 -0.91 1.28
C ARG A 76 1.97 -1.76 2.53
N THR A 77 1.48 -1.22 3.63
CA THR A 77 1.25 -1.99 4.85
C THR A 77 0.14 -3.03 4.66
N ARG A 78 -0.94 -2.69 3.94
CA ARG A 78 -2.05 -3.62 3.64
C ARG A 78 -1.59 -4.84 2.84
N TYR A 79 -0.71 -4.67 1.86
CA TYR A 79 -0.24 -5.77 1.00
C TYR A 79 1.17 -6.27 1.33
N GLY A 80 1.75 -5.85 2.46
CA GLY A 80 3.06 -6.32 2.93
C GLY A 80 4.24 -5.91 2.06
N ILE A 81 4.15 -4.78 1.35
CA ILE A 81 5.18 -4.31 0.42
C ILE A 81 6.38 -3.72 1.20
N PRO A 82 7.62 -4.23 1.01
CA PRO A 82 8.79 -3.81 1.79
C PRO A 82 9.24 -2.38 1.45
N GLY A 83 9.73 -1.64 2.46
CA GLY A 83 10.17 -0.22 2.37
C GLY A 83 9.72 0.63 3.56
N SER A 84 9.86 1.96 3.49
CA SER A 84 9.69 2.86 4.65
C SER A 84 8.83 4.08 4.36
N ILE A 85 8.35 4.76 5.41
CA ILE A 85 7.63 6.04 5.29
C ILE A 85 8.50 7.11 4.60
N CYS A 86 9.82 7.09 4.83
CA CYS A 86 10.74 8.01 4.16
C CYS A 86 10.79 7.75 2.65
N ASP A 87 10.84 6.48 2.24
CA ASP A 87 10.75 6.10 0.82
C ASP A 87 9.42 6.56 0.21
N ASP A 88 8.31 6.35 0.93
CA ASP A 88 6.98 6.78 0.48
C ASP A 88 6.87 8.30 0.32
N TYR A 89 7.45 9.05 1.25
CA TYR A 89 7.54 10.50 1.17
C TYR A 89 8.37 10.94 -0.04
N MET A 90 9.56 10.37 -0.22
CA MET A 90 10.46 10.71 -1.32
C MET A 90 9.83 10.43 -2.68
N VAL A 91 9.17 9.27 -2.84
CA VAL A 91 8.47 8.91 -4.07
C VAL A 91 7.28 9.84 -4.34
N THR A 92 6.49 10.14 -3.31
CA THR A 92 5.33 11.04 -3.44
C THR A 92 5.76 12.48 -3.74
N HIS A 93 6.89 12.94 -3.18
CA HIS A 93 7.45 14.26 -3.44
C HIS A 93 8.11 14.37 -4.83
N CYS A 94 8.87 13.35 -5.24
CA CYS A 94 9.60 13.35 -6.51
C CYS A 94 8.66 13.21 -7.73
N CYS A 95 7.67 12.29 -7.66
CA CYS A 95 6.63 12.18 -8.68
C CYS A 95 5.31 11.70 -8.08
N THR A 96 4.48 12.62 -7.60
CA THR A 96 3.16 12.31 -7.04
C THR A 96 2.25 11.62 -8.07
N LEU A 97 2.33 12.04 -9.33
CA LEU A 97 1.57 11.46 -10.44
C LEU A 97 1.92 9.97 -10.65
N CYS A 98 3.22 9.68 -10.79
CA CYS A 98 3.71 8.32 -11.01
C CYS A 98 3.36 7.43 -9.81
N SER A 99 3.50 7.96 -8.59
CA SER A 99 3.14 7.26 -7.35
C SER A 99 1.66 6.87 -7.35
N LEU A 100 0.77 7.81 -7.68
CA LEU A 100 -0.66 7.56 -7.71
C LEU A 100 -1.08 6.59 -8.83
N CYS A 101 -0.50 6.76 -10.01
CA CYS A 101 -0.68 5.83 -11.13
C CYS A 101 -0.22 4.42 -10.76
N GLN A 102 0.93 4.28 -10.10
CA GLN A 102 1.45 2.98 -9.63
C GLN A 102 0.46 2.29 -8.70
N ILE A 103 -0.09 3.01 -7.71
CA ILE A 103 -1.11 2.48 -6.80
C ILE A 103 -2.35 2.04 -7.58
N LYS A 104 -2.88 2.88 -8.48
CA LYS A 104 -4.07 2.53 -9.28
C LYS A 104 -3.85 1.30 -10.16
N ARG A 105 -2.69 1.18 -10.82
CA ARG A 105 -2.33 0.00 -11.62
C ARG A 105 -2.27 -1.25 -10.75
N ASP A 106 -1.65 -1.16 -9.59
CA ASP A 106 -1.52 -2.29 -8.67
C ASP A 106 -2.89 -2.74 -8.12
N ILE A 107 -3.78 -1.79 -7.78
CA ILE A 107 -5.19 -2.06 -7.46
C ILE A 107 -5.87 -2.84 -8.60
N ASN A 108 -5.78 -2.35 -9.83
CA ASN A 108 -6.44 -2.96 -10.99
C ASN A 108 -5.92 -4.39 -11.25
N ARG A 109 -4.60 -4.61 -11.17
CA ARG A 109 -4.02 -5.94 -11.38
C ARG A 109 -4.38 -6.91 -10.24
N ARG A 110 -4.37 -6.46 -8.98
CA ARG A 110 -4.84 -7.28 -7.85
C ARG A 110 -6.33 -7.61 -7.96
N ARG A 111 -7.16 -6.69 -8.47
CA ARG A 111 -8.59 -6.96 -8.74
C ARG A 111 -8.75 -8.04 -9.83
N ALA A 112 -7.98 -7.93 -10.92
CA ALA A 112 -7.98 -8.93 -11.98
C ALA A 112 -7.55 -10.32 -11.46
N ASN A 113 -6.58 -10.35 -10.54
CA ASN A 113 -6.08 -11.57 -9.92
C ASN A 113 -6.94 -12.05 -8.73
N ARG A 114 -8.03 -11.36 -8.38
CA ARG A 114 -8.90 -11.65 -7.22
C ARG A 114 -8.16 -11.64 -5.88
N THR A 115 -7.14 -10.80 -5.74
CA THR A 115 -6.33 -10.62 -4.52
C THR A 115 -6.43 -9.21 -3.93
N PHE A 116 -7.47 -8.45 -4.29
CA PHE A 116 -7.65 -7.05 -3.89
C PHE A 116 -8.60 -6.89 -2.71
#